data_AF-A0A9D6MD93-F1
#
_entry.id   AF-A0A9D6MD93-F1
#
_cell.length_a   1.000
_cell.length_b   1.000
_cell.length_c   1.000
_cell.angle_alpha   90.00
_cell.angle_beta   90.00
_cell.angle_gamma   90.00
#
_symmetry.space_group_name_H-M   'P 1'
#
loop_
_entity.id
_entity.type
_entity.pdbx_description
1 polymer ?
#
loop_
_entity_poly.entity_id
_entity_poly.type
_entity_poly.pdbx_seq_one_letter_code
_entity_poly.pdbx_strand_id
1 'polypeptide(L)'
;QSAYAAEQDKASPTLVAAALLHDFGHFIHDLPEDSADHGIDTLHEDVGAAYLSKHFVPAVVEPTRLHVAAKRYLCAVDPKYFDALSPASIQSLDLQGGPFNETEVKAFEVLPHWQEAVRLRRYDDIGKIAGAWTPDLEHYRPHLKAGLKS
;
A
#
# COMPACT_ATOMS: atom_id res chain seq x y z
N GLN A 1 11.24 -1.57 -0.54
CA GLN A 1 11.88 -0.23 -0.55
C GLN A 1 10.99 0.84 0.09
N SER A 2 9.65 0.71 0.00
CA SER A 2 8.68 1.65 0.58
C SER A 2 8.90 1.91 2.08
N ALA A 3 9.25 0.88 2.86
CA ALA A 3 9.60 1.03 4.28
C ALA A 3 10.78 1.98 4.52
N TYR A 4 11.83 1.90 3.69
CA TYR A 4 12.98 2.80 3.79
C TYR A 4 12.59 4.24 3.46
N ALA A 5 11.77 4.46 2.43
CA ALA A 5 11.24 5.78 2.10
C ALA A 5 10.40 6.36 3.25
N ALA A 6 9.58 5.52 3.91
CA ALA A 6 8.83 5.91 5.10
C ALA A 6 9.74 6.30 6.27
N GLU A 7 10.84 5.56 6.51
CA GLU A 7 11.84 5.94 7.52
C GLU A 7 12.53 7.26 7.21
N GLN A 8 12.91 7.51 5.96
CA GLN A 8 13.52 8.79 5.55
C GLN A 8 12.57 9.96 5.74
N ASP A 9 11.26 9.74 5.54
CA ASP A 9 10.21 10.72 5.83
C ASP A 9 9.86 10.83 7.34
N LYS A 10 10.58 10.11 8.21
CA LYS A 10 10.35 10.07 9.66
C LYS A 10 8.90 9.71 10.00
N ALA A 11 8.30 8.82 9.20
CA ALA A 11 6.98 8.27 9.47
C ALA A 11 6.95 7.54 10.83
N SER A 12 5.74 7.36 11.37
CA SER A 12 5.59 6.59 12.62
C SER A 12 6.08 5.15 12.43
N PRO A 13 6.54 4.47 13.50
CA PRO A 13 6.96 3.07 13.41
C PRO A 13 5.89 2.17 12.81
N THR A 14 4.61 2.42 13.10
CA THR A 14 3.49 1.65 12.55
C THR A 14 3.31 1.89 11.05
N LEU A 15 3.54 3.10 10.55
CA LEU A 15 3.46 3.40 9.12
C LEU A 15 4.67 2.84 8.36
N VAL A 16 5.85 2.83 8.97
CA VAL A 16 7.02 2.11 8.43
C VAL A 16 6.73 0.61 8.32
N ALA A 17 6.12 0.02 9.36
CA ALA A 17 5.69 -1.37 9.33
C ALA A 17 4.62 -1.63 8.26
N ALA A 18 3.63 -0.74 8.11
CA ALA A 18 2.63 -0.83 7.05
C ALA A 18 3.27 -0.78 5.66
N ALA A 19 4.20 0.15 5.42
CA ALA A 19 4.92 0.26 4.16
C ALA A 19 5.78 -0.98 3.87
N LEU A 20 6.30 -1.66 4.89
CA LEU A 20 7.00 -2.94 4.73
C LEU A 20 6.05 -4.09 4.35
N LEU A 21 4.82 -4.08 4.86
CA LEU A 21 3.87 -5.19 4.80
C LEU A 21 2.74 -5.01 3.77
N HIS A 22 2.65 -3.87 3.08
CA HIS A 22 1.48 -3.54 2.25
C HIS A 22 1.17 -4.57 1.16
N ASP A 23 2.20 -5.16 0.56
CA ASP A 23 2.08 -6.19 -0.47
C ASP A 23 2.11 -7.63 0.06
N PHE A 24 2.03 -7.83 1.39
CA PHE A 24 2.11 -9.17 1.99
C PHE A 24 1.04 -10.13 1.45
N GLY A 25 -0.11 -9.59 1.02
CA GLY A 25 -1.19 -10.36 0.40
C GLY A 25 -0.78 -11.14 -0.86
N HIS A 26 0.21 -10.66 -1.62
CA HIS A 26 0.72 -11.37 -2.80
C HIS A 26 1.35 -12.72 -2.47
N PHE A 27 1.88 -12.90 -1.26
CA PHE A 27 2.52 -14.15 -0.85
C PHE A 27 1.54 -15.20 -0.31
N ILE A 28 0.30 -14.81 -0.01
CA ILE A 28 -0.65 -15.64 0.73
C ILE A 28 -1.99 -15.83 0.01
N HIS A 29 -2.18 -15.26 -1.17
CA HIS A 29 -3.36 -15.54 -1.97
C HIS A 29 -3.20 -16.85 -2.74
N ASP A 30 -4.29 -17.61 -2.87
CA ASP A 30 -4.31 -18.90 -3.59
C ASP A 30 -4.45 -18.75 -5.12
N LEU A 31 -4.33 -17.52 -5.65
CA LEU A 31 -4.44 -17.22 -7.07
C LEU A 31 -3.12 -17.49 -7.83
N PRO A 32 -3.18 -17.92 -9.12
CA PRO A 32 -2.01 -18.05 -9.97
C PRO A 32 -1.17 -16.77 -10.07
N GLU A 33 0.16 -16.90 -10.20
CA GLU A 33 1.07 -15.74 -10.33
C GLU A 33 0.73 -14.85 -11.54
N ASP A 34 0.16 -15.42 -12.61
CA ASP A 34 -0.22 -14.72 -13.84
C ASP A 34 -1.66 -14.16 -13.80
N SER A 35 -2.34 -14.17 -12.64
CA SER A 35 -3.74 -13.69 -12.53
C SER A 35 -3.96 -12.27 -13.06
N ALA A 36 -3.00 -11.37 -12.85
CA ALA A 36 -3.05 -10.00 -13.38
C ALA A 36 -2.95 -9.97 -14.91
N ASP A 37 -2.19 -10.89 -15.52
CA ASP A 37 -2.08 -11.03 -16.98
C ASP A 37 -3.38 -11.54 -17.60
N HIS A 38 -4.22 -12.23 -16.81
CA HIS A 38 -5.57 -12.66 -17.19
C HIS A 38 -6.66 -11.65 -16.81
N GLY A 39 -6.29 -10.46 -16.34
CA GLY A 39 -7.23 -9.39 -15.99
C GLY A 39 -8.00 -9.64 -14.69
N ILE A 40 -7.45 -10.43 -13.77
CA ILE A 40 -8.04 -10.72 -12.47
C ILE A 40 -7.37 -9.83 -11.42
N ASP A 41 -8.17 -9.04 -10.71
CA ASP A 41 -7.72 -8.32 -9.51
C ASP A 41 -7.62 -9.30 -8.33
N THR A 42 -6.44 -9.38 -7.71
CA THR A 42 -6.15 -10.36 -6.65
C THR A 42 -6.62 -9.91 -5.27
N LEU A 43 -7.03 -8.63 -5.13
CA LEU A 43 -7.45 -8.03 -3.87
C LEU A 43 -6.42 -8.26 -2.75
N HIS A 44 -5.14 -8.16 -3.10
CA HIS A 44 -4.03 -8.49 -2.20
C HIS A 44 -4.00 -7.58 -0.97
N GLU A 45 -4.51 -6.36 -1.08
CA GLU A 45 -4.69 -5.43 0.02
C GLU A 45 -5.67 -5.97 1.07
N ASP A 46 -6.77 -6.59 0.65
CA ASP A 46 -7.78 -7.13 1.55
C ASP A 46 -7.34 -8.49 2.12
N VAL A 47 -6.74 -9.34 1.29
CA VAL A 47 -6.17 -10.63 1.74
C VAL A 47 -5.05 -10.39 2.77
N GLY A 48 -4.14 -9.46 2.46
CA GLY A 48 -3.06 -9.05 3.34
C GLY A 48 -3.60 -8.46 4.65
N ALA A 49 -4.53 -7.51 4.58
CA ALA A 49 -5.14 -6.90 5.75
C ALA A 49 -5.85 -7.93 6.64
N ALA A 50 -6.61 -8.86 6.05
CA ALA A 50 -7.32 -9.90 6.78
C ALA A 50 -6.34 -10.78 7.59
N TYR A 51 -5.19 -11.14 7.00
CA TYR A 51 -4.14 -11.86 7.72
C TYR A 51 -3.47 -11.01 8.80
N LEU A 52 -2.99 -9.82 8.43
CA LEU A 52 -2.25 -8.92 9.32
C LEU A 52 -3.09 -8.47 10.53
N SER A 53 -4.41 -8.34 10.37
CA SER A 53 -5.35 -7.97 11.44
C SER A 53 -5.34 -8.93 12.62
N LYS A 54 -4.86 -10.16 12.46
CA LYS A 54 -4.73 -11.13 13.55
C LYS A 54 -3.60 -10.77 14.52
N HIS A 55 -2.60 -10.01 14.06
CA HIS A 55 -1.34 -9.79 14.78
C HIS A 55 -1.00 -8.31 14.98
N PHE A 56 -1.44 -7.42 14.10
CA PHE A 56 -1.05 -6.00 14.10
C PHE A 56 -2.21 -5.06 14.43
N VAL A 57 -1.88 -3.90 14.99
CA VAL A 57 -2.84 -2.84 15.32
C VAL A 57 -3.40 -2.17 14.04
N PRO A 58 -4.57 -1.50 14.11
CA PRO A 58 -5.17 -0.83 12.95
C PRO A 58 -4.24 0.17 12.24
N ALA A 59 -3.36 0.85 12.98
CA ALA A 59 -2.39 1.79 12.41
C ALA A 59 -1.33 1.14 11.48
N VAL A 60 -1.23 -0.19 11.46
CA VAL A 60 -0.46 -0.96 10.46
C VAL A 60 -1.39 -1.52 9.39
N VAL A 61 -2.52 -2.09 9.82
CA VAL A 61 -3.43 -2.86 8.96
C VAL A 61 -4.20 -1.98 7.99
N GLU A 62 -4.77 -0.85 8.45
CA GLU A 62 -5.63 -0.01 7.61
C GLU A 62 -4.86 0.69 6.48
N PRO A 63 -3.66 1.27 6.70
CA PRO A 63 -2.88 1.80 5.58
C PRO A 63 -2.52 0.72 4.55
N THR A 64 -2.22 -0.51 4.99
CA THR A 64 -2.03 -1.66 4.10
C THR A 64 -3.30 -1.97 3.32
N ARG A 65 -4.46 -2.07 3.97
CA ARG A 65 -5.74 -2.36 3.30
C ARG A 65 -6.13 -1.27 2.30
N LEU A 66 -5.85 -0.02 2.62
CA LEU A 66 -6.29 1.14 1.85
C LEU A 66 -5.32 1.55 0.75
N HIS A 67 -4.16 0.91 0.58
CA HIS A 67 -3.13 1.40 -0.33
C HIS A 67 -3.54 1.36 -1.81
N VAL A 68 -4.38 0.39 -2.22
CA VAL A 68 -4.98 0.35 -3.57
C VAL A 68 -5.99 1.49 -3.76
N ALA A 69 -6.90 1.68 -2.81
CA ALA A 69 -7.83 2.82 -2.79
C ALA A 69 -7.09 4.17 -2.81
N ALA A 70 -5.96 4.28 -2.10
CA ALA A 70 -5.13 5.47 -2.11
C ALA A 70 -4.52 5.77 -3.49
N LYS A 71 -4.20 4.75 -4.30
CA LYS A 71 -3.80 4.93 -5.71
C LYS A 71 -4.94 5.57 -6.50
N ARG A 72 -6.15 5.01 -6.40
CA ARG A 72 -7.34 5.50 -7.10
C ARG A 72 -7.69 6.93 -6.70
N TYR A 73 -7.56 7.25 -5.40
CA TYR A 73 -7.72 8.59 -4.85
C TYR A 73 -6.70 9.57 -5.43
N LEU A 74 -5.41 9.25 -5.37
CA LEU A 74 -4.35 10.14 -5.85
C LEU A 74 -4.49 10.43 -7.36
N CYS A 75 -4.89 9.45 -8.16
CA CYS A 75 -5.18 9.66 -9.59
C CYS A 75 -6.36 10.60 -9.83
N ALA A 76 -7.32 10.67 -8.90
CA ALA A 76 -8.48 11.54 -9.00
C ALA A 76 -8.19 12.99 -8.58
N VAL A 77 -7.38 13.18 -7.53
CA VAL A 77 -7.18 14.51 -6.90
C VAL A 77 -5.87 15.19 -7.30
N ASP A 78 -4.92 14.46 -7.88
CA ASP A 78 -3.61 14.96 -8.30
C ASP A 78 -3.34 14.55 -9.76
N PRO A 79 -3.66 15.41 -10.74
CA PRO A 79 -3.48 15.08 -12.16
C PRO A 79 -2.05 14.69 -12.53
N LYS A 80 -1.04 15.24 -11.81
CA LYS A 80 0.38 14.92 -12.06
C LYS A 80 0.76 13.54 -11.54
N TYR A 81 0.00 13.00 -10.60
CA TYR A 81 0.27 11.69 -10.03
C TYR A 81 0.00 10.57 -11.05
N PHE A 82 -1.10 10.68 -11.81
CA PHE A 82 -1.42 9.71 -12.86
C PHE A 82 -0.29 9.60 -13.90
N ASP A 83 0.24 10.74 -14.36
CA ASP A 83 1.33 10.80 -15.34
C ASP A 83 2.65 10.18 -14.84
N ALA A 84 2.81 10.04 -13.53
CA ALA A 84 4.00 9.48 -12.89
C ALA A 84 3.91 7.97 -12.61
N LEU A 85 2.76 7.34 -12.88
CA LEU A 85 2.58 5.90 -12.63
C LEU A 85 3.43 5.05 -13.58
N SER A 86 3.94 3.94 -13.06
CA SER A 86 4.59 2.92 -13.90
C SER A 86 3.55 2.23 -14.80
N PRO A 87 3.96 1.65 -15.95
CA PRO A 87 3.03 0.89 -16.81
C PRO A 87 2.24 -0.20 -16.07
N ALA A 88 2.88 -0.93 -15.15
CA ALA A 88 2.20 -1.92 -14.31
C ALA A 88 1.18 -1.31 -13.34
N SER A 89 1.44 -0.09 -12.83
CA SER A 89 0.52 0.61 -11.94
C SER A 89 -0.71 1.13 -12.71
N ILE A 90 -0.55 1.51 -13.98
CA ILE A 90 -1.65 1.88 -14.89
C ILE A 90 -2.52 0.66 -15.20
N GLN A 91 -1.90 -0.46 -15.62
CA GLN A 91 -2.65 -1.69 -15.91
C GLN A 91 -3.47 -2.16 -14.69
N SER A 92 -2.86 -2.20 -13.50
CA SER A 92 -3.59 -2.58 -12.28
C SER A 92 -4.64 -1.53 -11.88
N LEU A 93 -4.45 -0.25 -12.19
CA LEU A 93 -5.46 0.78 -11.91
C LEU A 93 -6.74 0.54 -12.72
N ASP A 94 -6.61 0.12 -13.98
CA ASP A 94 -7.76 -0.21 -14.82
C ASP A 94 -8.54 -1.41 -14.27
N LEU A 95 -7.84 -2.44 -13.80
CA LEU A 95 -8.47 -3.62 -13.17
C LEU A 95 -9.17 -3.27 -11.84
N GLN A 96 -8.65 -2.29 -11.12
CA GLN A 96 -9.14 -1.85 -9.81
C GLN A 96 -10.27 -0.80 -9.89
N GLY A 97 -10.78 -0.51 -11.09
CA GLY A 97 -11.91 0.40 -11.30
C GLY A 97 -11.53 1.86 -11.54
N GLY A 98 -10.27 2.15 -11.93
CA GLY A 98 -9.83 3.47 -12.36
C GLY A 98 -9.73 4.52 -11.25
N PRO A 99 -9.46 5.80 -11.59
CA PRO A 99 -9.49 6.90 -10.63
C PRO A 99 -10.85 7.03 -9.95
N PHE A 100 -10.85 7.46 -8.69
CA PHE A 100 -12.10 7.78 -7.99
C PHE A 100 -12.91 8.89 -8.65
N ASN A 101 -14.23 8.81 -8.55
CA ASN A 101 -15.11 9.95 -8.76
C ASN A 101 -15.25 10.82 -7.50
N GLU A 102 -15.93 11.97 -7.60
CA GLU A 102 -16.10 12.92 -6.48
C GLU A 102 -16.76 12.32 -5.23
N THR A 103 -17.67 11.37 -5.40
CA THR A 103 -18.35 10.70 -4.27
C THR A 103 -17.40 9.73 -3.58
N GLU A 104 -16.62 8.96 -4.35
CA GLU A 104 -15.60 8.04 -3.83
C GLU A 104 -14.48 8.80 -3.10
N VAL A 105 -14.05 9.95 -3.63
CA VAL A 105 -13.09 10.86 -2.96
C VAL A 105 -13.59 11.25 -1.57
N LYS A 106 -14.83 11.76 -1.48
CA LYS A 106 -15.43 12.17 -0.20
C LYS A 106 -15.60 11.00 0.76
N ALA A 107 -15.95 9.82 0.26
CA ALA A 107 -16.10 8.61 1.06
C ALA A 107 -14.75 8.10 1.59
N PHE A 108 -13.67 8.26 0.82
CA PHE A 108 -12.33 7.86 1.22
C PHE A 108 -11.75 8.79 2.30
N GLU A 109 -11.94 10.11 2.17
CA GLU A 109 -11.41 11.12 3.11
C GLU A 109 -12.03 11.08 4.51
N VAL A 110 -13.11 10.32 4.71
CA VAL A 110 -13.71 10.11 6.04
C VAL A 110 -13.26 8.81 6.70
N LEU A 111 -12.52 7.94 5.98
CA LEU A 111 -12.02 6.69 6.54
C LEU A 111 -10.91 6.95 7.55
N PRO A 112 -10.89 6.28 8.71
CA PRO A 112 -9.70 6.26 9.54
C PRO A 112 -8.47 5.83 8.73
N HIS A 113 -7.33 6.47 8.98
CA HIS A 113 -6.05 6.16 8.34
C HIS A 113 -5.93 6.47 6.83
N TRP A 114 -6.88 7.19 6.23
CA TRP A 114 -6.80 7.55 4.81
C TRP A 114 -5.54 8.35 4.48
N GLN A 115 -5.11 9.24 5.38
CA GLN A 115 -3.91 10.07 5.18
C GLN A 115 -2.64 9.21 5.21
N GLU A 116 -2.56 8.27 6.15
CA GLU A 116 -1.48 7.29 6.23
C GLU A 116 -1.44 6.40 5.00
N ALA A 117 -2.61 5.97 4.48
CA ALA A 117 -2.69 5.19 3.25
C ALA A 117 -2.18 5.97 2.04
N VAL A 118 -2.52 7.28 1.93
CA VAL A 118 -2.00 8.17 0.88
C VAL A 118 -0.48 8.33 0.98
N ARG A 119 0.06 8.50 2.20
CA ARG A 119 1.51 8.55 2.42
C ARG A 119 2.19 7.24 2.03
N LEU A 120 1.66 6.12 2.50
CA LEU A 120 2.15 4.79 2.16
C LEU A 120 2.19 4.57 0.65
N ARG A 121 1.12 4.94 -0.05
CA ARG A 121 1.05 4.80 -1.50
C ARG A 121 2.14 5.61 -2.23
N ARG A 122 2.44 6.82 -1.76
CA ARG A 122 3.56 7.59 -2.31
C ARG A 122 4.91 6.91 -2.06
N TYR A 123 5.09 6.24 -0.92
CA TYR A 123 6.30 5.45 -0.65
C TYR A 123 6.39 4.20 -1.53
N ASP A 124 5.28 3.53 -1.81
CA ASP A 124 5.20 2.40 -2.76
C ASP A 124 5.76 2.81 -4.13
N ASP A 125 5.31 3.93 -4.69
CA ASP A 125 5.77 4.35 -6.02
C ASP A 125 7.26 4.74 -6.05
N ILE A 126 7.78 5.41 -5.02
CA ILE A 126 9.21 5.73 -4.91
C ILE A 126 10.05 4.46 -4.71
N GLY A 127 9.48 3.41 -4.13
CA GLY A 127 10.13 2.14 -3.84
C GLY A 127 10.40 1.24 -5.04
N LYS A 128 10.18 1.72 -6.27
CA LYS A 128 10.29 0.93 -7.53
C LYS A 128 11.63 1.16 -8.25
N ILE A 129 12.63 1.75 -7.59
CA ILE A 129 13.96 2.01 -8.19
C ILE A 129 14.81 0.74 -8.11
N ALA A 130 15.01 0.09 -9.26
CA ALA A 130 15.87 -1.09 -9.35
C ALA A 130 17.31 -0.76 -8.91
N GLY A 131 17.90 -1.60 -8.05
CA GLY A 131 19.27 -1.44 -7.57
C GLY A 131 19.48 -0.39 -6.48
N ALA A 132 18.41 0.25 -5.98
CA ALA A 132 18.51 1.11 -4.81
C ALA A 132 18.92 0.31 -3.57
N TRP A 133 19.85 0.85 -2.78
CA TRP A 133 20.24 0.26 -1.51
C TRP A 133 19.10 0.42 -0.49
N THR A 134 18.80 -0.66 0.24
CA THR A 134 17.89 -0.64 1.38
C THR A 134 18.44 -1.47 2.53
N PRO A 135 18.09 -1.14 3.79
CA PRO A 135 18.34 -2.01 4.93
C PRO A 135 17.73 -3.41 4.74
N ASP A 136 18.27 -4.40 5.45
CA ASP A 136 17.72 -5.76 5.50
C ASP A 136 16.41 -5.83 6.30
N LEU A 137 15.78 -7.01 6.36
CA LEU A 137 14.53 -7.19 7.08
C LEU A 137 14.68 -7.03 8.61
N GLU A 138 15.83 -7.41 9.18
CA GLU A 138 16.10 -7.35 10.62
C GLU A 138 16.14 -5.91 11.12
N HIS A 139 16.63 -4.98 10.29
CA HIS A 139 16.57 -3.54 10.57
C HIS A 139 15.15 -3.07 10.92
N TYR A 140 14.11 -3.62 10.29
CA TYR A 140 12.72 -3.22 10.53
C TYR A 140 12.04 -3.96 11.68
N ARG A 141 12.71 -4.93 12.33
CA ARG A 141 12.14 -5.68 13.46
C ARG A 141 11.59 -4.78 14.58
N PRO A 142 12.22 -3.66 14.97
CA PRO A 142 11.65 -2.76 15.98
C PRO A 142 10.32 -2.13 15.54
N HIS A 143 10.19 -1.74 14.26
CA HIS A 143 8.96 -1.17 13.71
C HIS A 143 7.82 -2.19 13.68
N LEU A 144 8.13 -3.43 13.27
CA LEU A 144 7.18 -4.54 13.33
C LEU A 144 6.70 -4.78 14.76
N LYS A 145 7.62 -4.83 15.74
CA LYS A 145 7.28 -4.99 17.16
C LYS A 145 6.39 -3.86 17.68
N ALA A 146 6.65 -2.62 17.29
CA ALA A 146 5.83 -1.47 17.68
C ALA A 146 4.39 -1.54 17.15
N GLY A 147 4.16 -2.28 16.06
CA GLY A 147 2.85 -2.48 15.46
C GLY A 147 2.09 -3.71 15.95
N LEU A 148 2.68 -4.57 16.78
CA LEU A 148 2.01 -5.78 17.27
C LEU A 148 0.88 -5.43 18.24
N LYS A 149 -0.19 -6.23 18.20
CA LYS A 149 -1.20 -6.24 19.26
C LYS A 149 -0.56 -6.74 20.56
N SER A 150 -0.88 -6.05 21.66
CA SER A 150 -0.56 -6.44 23.03
C SER A 150 -1.42 -7.60 23.51
#